data_AF-A0A9P8MJY6-F1
#
_entry.id   AF-A0A9P8MJY6-F1
#
_cell.length_a   1.000
_cell.length_b   1.000
_cell.length_c   1.000
_cell.angle_alpha   90.00
_cell.angle_beta   90.00
_cell.angle_gamma   90.00
#
_symmetry.space_group_name_H-M   'P 1'
#
loop_
_entity.id
_entity.type
_entity.pdbx_description
1 polymer ?
#
loop_
_entity_poly.entity_id
_entity_poly.type
_entity_poly.pdbx_seq_one_letter_code
_entity_poly.pdbx_strand_id
1 'polypeptide(L)'
;MLKLDSVRLAIDHLVHPAPLAFTKTILESGAPTARSVLGPWPVRCATSRRVFVVDGAGGVIPDIPLRQVDVLCRSDTARTLSVITGFCSHEGTQFVPPDLATNTQFRAWFSAPVPSLTGGHLDALERLYPDPVTGPSKRYENAPGCRHGAQFRRLHEAYAHYAYICPVLHTAHRLSCAGARVYLYEYAATSEPVVAHDMETLRGQRRLVAVAEKMASRWGQFMASPTGEIASWPRFQSPFGDGRRGGGLLVFGKRYDEAAGGKSEGVAVRKRILTDEGNGPV
;
A
#
# COMPACT_ATOMS: atom_id res chain seq x y z
N MET A 1 12.72 8.43 -12.63
CA MET A 1 13.17 7.57 -11.53
C MET A 1 12.69 8.22 -10.24
N LEU A 2 11.52 7.83 -9.72
CA LEU A 2 10.94 8.30 -8.44
C LEU A 2 10.18 7.17 -7.72
N LYS A 3 10.20 5.94 -8.26
CA LYS A 3 9.38 4.83 -7.73
C LYS A 3 9.99 4.15 -6.49
N LEU A 4 11.20 4.52 -6.09
CA LEU A 4 11.94 3.90 -4.97
C LEU A 4 12.45 4.90 -3.92
N ASP A 5 12.59 6.19 -4.25
CA ASP A 5 13.13 7.19 -3.32
C ASP A 5 12.16 7.50 -2.17
N SER A 6 10.85 7.36 -2.38
CA SER A 6 9.84 7.58 -1.33
C SER A 6 9.74 6.42 -0.33
N VAL A 7 9.98 5.18 -0.79
CA VAL A 7 10.13 4.01 0.10
C VAL A 7 11.44 4.12 0.87
N ARG A 8 12.49 4.65 0.24
CA ARG A 8 13.76 4.96 0.89
C ARG A 8 13.54 5.96 2.01
N LEU A 9 12.93 7.13 1.77
CA LEU A 9 12.74 8.17 2.80
C LEU A 9 11.87 7.72 4.00
N ALA A 10 10.82 6.92 3.74
CA ALA A 10 9.89 6.42 4.75
C ALA A 10 10.54 5.37 5.68
N ILE A 11 11.37 4.48 5.12
CA ILE A 11 12.14 3.49 5.88
C ILE A 11 13.37 4.16 6.53
N ASP A 12 14.10 5.00 5.81
CA ASP A 12 15.28 5.78 6.24
C ASP A 12 15.04 6.50 7.57
N HIS A 13 13.86 7.11 7.73
CA HIS A 13 13.50 7.78 8.97
C HIS A 13 13.12 6.83 10.12
N LEU A 14 12.53 5.66 9.87
CA LEU A 14 12.17 4.70 10.93
C LEU A 14 13.36 3.83 11.40
N VAL A 15 14.44 3.81 10.63
CA VAL A 15 15.51 2.82 10.70
C VAL A 15 16.81 3.36 11.30
N HIS A 16 16.93 4.68 11.44
CA HIS A 16 18.16 5.29 11.95
C HIS A 16 18.41 4.91 13.43
N PRO A 17 19.63 4.51 13.83
CA PRO A 17 19.97 4.12 15.21
C PRO A 17 20.04 5.29 16.21
N ALA A 18 19.83 6.52 15.73
CA ALA A 18 19.73 7.70 16.58
C ALA A 18 18.28 7.84 17.10
N PRO A 19 18.05 8.48 18.26
CA PRO A 19 16.68 8.76 18.69
C PRO A 19 15.92 9.42 17.54
N LEU A 20 14.76 8.85 17.20
CA LEU A 20 13.93 9.37 16.12
C LEU A 20 13.66 10.85 16.39
N ALA A 21 14.17 11.73 15.53
CA ALA A 21 14.01 13.17 15.66
C ALA A 21 12.56 13.64 15.43
N PHE A 22 11.65 12.71 15.13
CA PHE A 22 10.25 12.95 14.86
C PHE A 22 9.37 11.94 15.60
N THR A 23 8.18 12.40 16.00
CA THR A 23 7.13 11.57 16.61
C THR A 23 5.95 11.32 15.66
N LYS A 24 6.02 11.87 14.43
CA LYS A 24 4.95 11.80 13.42
C LYS A 24 5.54 11.46 12.06
N THR A 25 4.96 10.50 11.35
CA THR A 25 5.36 10.16 9.97
C THR A 25 4.18 9.70 9.11
N ILE A 26 4.34 9.82 7.80
CA ILE A 26 3.39 9.35 6.78
C ILE A 26 4.17 8.38 5.87
N LEU A 27 3.71 7.13 5.80
CA LEU A 27 4.36 6.04 5.08
C LEU A 27 3.40 5.46 4.04
N GLU A 28 3.70 5.61 2.76
CA GLU A 28 2.80 5.16 1.70
C GLU A 28 3.44 3.99 0.95
N SER A 29 2.62 3.04 0.47
CA SER A 29 3.07 2.08 -0.54
C SER A 29 3.56 2.84 -1.78
N GLY A 30 4.57 2.32 -2.47
CA GLY A 30 5.27 2.96 -3.61
C GLY A 30 4.44 3.23 -4.89
N ALA A 31 3.10 3.26 -4.79
CA ALA A 31 2.18 3.76 -5.78
C ALA A 31 2.09 5.31 -5.76
N PRO A 32 1.44 5.94 -6.76
CA PRO A 32 1.62 7.35 -7.17
C PRO A 32 1.36 8.44 -6.12
N THR A 33 0.82 8.10 -4.96
CA THR A 33 0.62 8.99 -3.81
C THR A 33 1.93 9.70 -3.41
N ALA A 34 3.05 8.98 -3.52
CA ALA A 34 4.41 9.48 -3.33
C ALA A 34 4.84 10.62 -4.28
N ARG A 35 4.20 10.78 -5.45
CA ARG A 35 4.52 11.84 -6.42
C ARG A 35 3.92 13.20 -6.06
N SER A 36 2.97 13.25 -5.13
CA SER A 36 2.15 14.45 -4.94
C SER A 36 2.72 15.44 -3.91
N VAL A 37 3.80 15.07 -3.21
CA VAL A 37 4.35 15.85 -2.09
C VAL A 37 5.61 16.64 -2.47
N LEU A 38 6.26 16.35 -3.61
CA LEU A 38 7.53 16.99 -4.00
C LEU A 38 7.46 17.56 -5.43
N GLY A 39 7.67 18.87 -5.55
CA GLY A 39 7.30 19.75 -6.67
C GLY A 39 8.03 19.61 -8.03
N PRO A 40 7.90 20.61 -8.93
CA PRO A 40 7.82 20.37 -10.38
C PRO A 40 9.09 20.78 -11.15
N TRP A 41 10.15 19.98 -11.21
CA TRP A 41 11.20 20.17 -12.25
C TRP A 41 11.79 18.85 -12.77
N PRO A 42 12.11 18.75 -14.08
CA PRO A 42 12.50 17.49 -14.71
C PRO A 42 14.02 17.36 -14.74
N VAL A 43 14.59 16.36 -14.05
CA VAL A 43 15.95 15.92 -14.33
C VAL A 43 15.90 14.50 -14.88
N ARG A 44 16.25 14.38 -16.16
CA ARG A 44 16.52 13.10 -16.82
C ARG A 44 17.75 12.50 -16.18
N CYS A 45 17.66 11.29 -15.63
CA CYS A 45 18.85 10.49 -15.37
C CYS A 45 18.56 8.99 -15.49
N ALA A 46 19.53 8.29 -16.07
CA ALA A 46 19.46 6.98 -16.68
C ALA A 46 19.40 5.81 -15.67
N THR A 47 19.02 4.67 -16.22
CA THR A 47 18.93 3.31 -15.66
C THR A 47 19.97 2.96 -14.58
N SER A 48 19.51 2.69 -13.36
CA SER A 48 20.25 1.94 -12.35
C SER A 48 19.32 0.96 -11.63
N ARG A 49 19.60 -0.33 -11.76
CA ARG A 49 18.91 -1.44 -11.11
C ARG A 49 19.42 -1.51 -9.66
N ARG A 50 18.78 -0.77 -8.74
CA ARG A 50 19.17 -0.76 -7.32
C ARG A 50 18.34 -1.78 -6.54
N VAL A 51 19.00 -2.87 -6.14
CA VAL A 51 18.52 -3.82 -5.13
C VAL A 51 18.57 -3.11 -3.77
N PHE A 52 17.65 -3.39 -2.84
CA PHE A 52 17.81 -2.96 -1.44
C PHE A 52 19.09 -3.63 -0.90
N VAL A 53 20.15 -2.85 -0.73
CA VAL A 53 21.40 -3.32 -0.15
C VAL A 53 21.34 -3.02 1.33
N VAL A 54 21.48 -4.06 2.16
CA VAL A 54 21.75 -3.89 3.58
C VAL A 54 23.20 -3.45 3.70
N ASP A 55 23.40 -2.25 4.25
CA ASP A 55 24.71 -1.62 4.37
C ASP A 55 25.54 -2.24 5.51
N GLY A 56 24.91 -3.01 6.40
CA GLY A 56 25.53 -3.58 7.59
C GLY A 56 25.63 -2.60 8.75
N ALA A 57 26.21 -3.05 9.87
CA ALA A 57 26.27 -2.26 11.09
C ALA A 57 26.95 -0.90 10.87
N GLY A 58 26.28 0.18 11.31
CA GLY A 58 26.75 1.56 11.13
C GLY A 58 26.40 2.20 9.78
N GLY A 59 25.81 1.44 8.84
CA GLY A 59 25.27 1.97 7.58
C GLY A 59 23.87 2.57 7.72
N VAL A 60 23.33 3.10 6.62
CA VAL A 60 21.99 3.75 6.58
C VAL A 60 20.88 2.71 6.69
N ILE A 61 21.03 1.56 6.04
CA ILE A 61 20.13 0.40 6.16
C ILE A 61 20.91 -0.73 6.85
N PRO A 62 21.02 -0.74 8.19
CA PRO A 62 21.92 -1.67 8.87
C PRO A 62 21.45 -3.14 8.89
N ASP A 63 20.16 -3.42 8.68
CA ASP A 63 19.58 -4.76 8.53
C ASP A 63 18.35 -4.69 7.61
N ILE A 64 17.70 -5.82 7.33
CA ILE A 64 16.46 -5.86 6.54
C ILE A 64 15.36 -5.01 7.22
N PRO A 65 14.60 -4.20 6.45
CA PRO A 65 13.62 -3.26 7.01
C PRO A 65 12.60 -3.89 7.97
N LEU A 66 12.18 -5.13 7.70
CA LEU A 66 11.24 -5.84 8.57
C LEU A 66 11.80 -6.09 9.98
N ARG A 67 13.09 -6.42 10.12
CA ARG A 67 13.71 -6.59 11.44
C ARG A 67 13.87 -5.27 12.17
N GLN A 68 14.04 -4.17 11.44
CA GLN A 68 14.20 -2.86 12.03
C GLN A 68 12.89 -2.32 12.58
N VAL A 69 11.78 -2.57 11.89
CA VAL A 69 10.43 -2.35 12.44
C VAL A 69 10.25 -3.14 13.74
N ASP A 70 10.73 -4.37 13.81
CA ASP A 70 10.64 -5.21 15.00
C ASP A 70 11.45 -4.65 16.18
N VAL A 71 12.68 -4.17 15.91
CA VAL A 71 13.53 -3.49 16.89
C VAL A 71 12.85 -2.21 17.40
N LEU A 72 12.33 -1.39 16.49
CA LEU A 72 11.60 -0.17 16.82
C LEU A 72 10.41 -0.47 17.73
N CYS A 73 9.62 -1.49 17.41
CA CYS A 73 8.44 -1.88 18.19
C CYS A 73 8.76 -2.36 19.61
N ARG A 74 10.00 -2.74 19.90
CA ARG A 74 10.47 -3.13 21.25
C ARG A 74 11.04 -1.96 22.04
N SER A 75 11.21 -0.80 21.42
CA SER A 75 11.72 0.40 22.07
C SER A 75 10.60 1.22 22.73
N ASP A 76 10.94 2.02 23.74
CA ASP A 76 10.01 2.96 24.37
C ASP A 76 9.49 4.03 23.39
N THR A 77 10.26 4.32 22.34
CA THR A 77 9.90 5.29 21.29
C THR A 77 8.66 4.86 20.52
N ALA A 78 8.37 3.56 20.38
CA ALA A 78 7.23 3.10 19.60
C ALA A 78 5.89 3.69 20.08
N ARG A 79 5.72 3.87 21.40
CA ARG A 79 4.48 4.38 22.00
C ARG A 79 4.26 5.88 21.75
N THR A 80 5.32 6.63 21.46
CA THR A 80 5.22 8.06 21.17
C THR A 80 5.01 8.33 19.68
N LEU A 81 5.20 7.32 18.83
CA LEU A 81 5.02 7.43 17.39
C LEU A 81 3.55 7.54 16.99
N SER A 82 3.32 8.40 16.00
CA SER A 82 2.07 8.51 15.26
C SER A 82 2.36 8.36 13.77
N VAL A 83 1.59 7.51 13.10
CA VAL A 83 1.86 7.08 11.73
C VAL A 83 0.56 7.10 10.93
N ILE A 84 0.56 7.78 9.79
CA ILE A 84 -0.39 7.50 8.71
C ILE A 84 0.26 6.51 7.77
N THR A 85 -0.44 5.45 7.41
CA THR A 85 0.00 4.55 6.34
C THR A 85 -1.15 4.04 5.51
N GLY A 86 -0.89 3.59 4.28
CA GLY A 86 -1.94 3.10 3.42
C GLY A 86 -1.46 2.50 2.11
N PHE A 87 -2.42 2.01 1.35
CA PHE A 87 -2.22 1.27 0.10
C PHE A 87 -3.32 1.57 -0.92
N CYS A 88 -3.06 1.28 -2.19
CA CYS A 88 -4.06 1.33 -3.24
C CYS A 88 -4.76 -0.01 -3.42
N SER A 89 -6.03 -0.03 -3.82
CA SER A 89 -6.74 -1.28 -4.11
C SER A 89 -6.17 -2.02 -5.34
N HIS A 90 -5.46 -1.32 -6.22
CA HIS A 90 -4.98 -1.83 -7.52
C HIS A 90 -3.46 -1.66 -7.74
N GLU A 91 -2.66 -1.73 -6.66
CA GLU A 91 -1.19 -1.53 -6.65
C GLU A 91 -0.45 -2.28 -7.77
N GLY A 92 -0.81 -3.54 -8.02
CA GLY A 92 -0.05 -4.40 -8.93
C GLY A 92 -0.30 -4.13 -10.41
N THR A 93 -1.36 -3.41 -10.78
CA THR A 93 -1.85 -3.34 -12.18
C THR A 93 -0.84 -2.74 -13.15
N GLN A 94 0.02 -1.84 -12.69
CA GLN A 94 1.05 -1.19 -13.52
C GLN A 94 2.36 -1.99 -13.63
N PHE A 95 2.53 -3.05 -12.85
CA PHE A 95 3.81 -3.75 -12.69
C PHE A 95 3.79 -5.18 -13.23
N VAL A 96 2.62 -5.69 -13.57
CA VAL A 96 2.46 -7.06 -14.06
C VAL A 96 2.19 -7.09 -15.56
N PRO A 97 2.66 -8.13 -16.27
CA PRO A 97 2.37 -8.31 -17.68
C PRO A 97 0.85 -8.50 -17.93
N PRO A 98 0.29 -7.82 -18.94
CA PRO A 98 -1.14 -7.83 -19.21
C PRO A 98 -1.66 -9.09 -19.90
N ASP A 99 -0.79 -9.97 -20.39
CA ASP A 99 -1.08 -10.99 -21.41
C ASP A 99 -0.94 -12.44 -20.90
N LEU A 100 -0.54 -12.67 -19.65
CA LEU A 100 -0.40 -14.03 -19.12
C LEU A 100 -1.75 -14.75 -19.04
N ALA A 101 -1.78 -15.99 -19.54
CA ALA A 101 -3.00 -16.77 -19.69
C ALA A 101 -2.98 -18.09 -18.90
N THR A 102 -1.80 -18.66 -18.61
CA THR A 102 -1.69 -19.98 -17.98
C THR A 102 -1.10 -19.95 -16.58
N ASN A 103 -1.45 -20.97 -15.77
CA ASN A 103 -0.87 -21.13 -14.43
C ASN A 103 0.67 -21.27 -14.47
N THR A 104 1.21 -21.95 -15.49
CA THR A 104 2.66 -22.07 -15.70
C THR A 104 3.32 -20.70 -15.87
N GLN A 105 2.71 -19.81 -16.67
CA GLN A 105 3.20 -18.45 -16.85
C GLN A 105 3.13 -17.65 -15.54
N PHE A 106 2.05 -17.80 -14.76
CA PHE A 106 1.91 -17.17 -13.44
C PHE A 106 3.04 -17.60 -12.48
N ARG A 107 3.31 -18.91 -12.35
CA ARG A 107 4.40 -19.43 -11.50
C ARG A 107 5.76 -18.91 -11.97
N ALA A 108 6.05 -19.02 -13.26
CA ALA A 108 7.32 -18.60 -13.83
C ALA A 108 7.58 -17.11 -13.60
N TRP A 109 6.54 -16.29 -13.72
CA TRP A 109 6.64 -14.87 -13.47
C TRP A 109 6.98 -14.55 -12.01
N PHE A 110 6.47 -15.28 -11.02
CA PHE A 110 6.79 -15.06 -9.60
C PHE A 110 8.18 -15.55 -9.20
N SER A 111 8.67 -16.64 -9.79
CA SER A 111 10.03 -17.14 -9.53
C SER A 111 11.12 -16.29 -10.18
N ALA A 112 10.82 -15.55 -11.24
CA ALA A 112 11.80 -14.68 -11.90
C ALA A 112 12.30 -13.51 -11.03
N PRO A 113 11.44 -12.69 -10.38
CA PRO A 113 11.85 -11.61 -9.49
C PRO A 113 12.27 -12.12 -8.10
N VAL A 114 11.81 -13.31 -7.69
CA VAL A 114 12.12 -13.90 -6.38
C VAL A 114 12.66 -15.32 -6.60
N PRO A 115 13.96 -15.48 -6.93
CA PRO A 115 14.53 -16.78 -7.26
C PRO A 115 14.45 -17.82 -6.14
N SER A 116 14.29 -17.39 -4.89
CA SER A 116 14.08 -18.26 -3.73
C SER A 116 12.64 -18.77 -3.59
N LEU A 117 11.70 -18.26 -4.38
CA LEU A 117 10.30 -18.69 -4.41
C LEU A 117 10.16 -19.91 -5.34
N THR A 118 10.40 -21.10 -4.78
CA THR A 118 10.45 -22.37 -5.52
C THR A 118 9.55 -23.44 -4.89
N GLY A 119 9.29 -24.51 -5.64
CA GLY A 119 8.61 -25.72 -5.15
C GLY A 119 7.35 -25.44 -4.33
N GLY A 120 7.36 -25.88 -3.07
CA GLY A 120 6.24 -25.74 -2.15
C GLY A 120 5.78 -24.30 -1.86
N HIS A 121 6.64 -23.29 -2.04
CA HIS A 121 6.23 -21.89 -1.91
C HIS A 121 5.30 -21.44 -3.03
N LEU A 122 5.57 -21.89 -4.26
CA LEU A 122 4.69 -21.62 -5.40
C LEU A 122 3.37 -22.38 -5.23
N ASP A 123 3.40 -23.59 -4.68
CA ASP A 123 2.18 -24.35 -4.41
C ASP A 123 1.33 -23.66 -3.32
N ALA A 124 1.97 -23.06 -2.32
CA ALA A 124 1.27 -22.24 -1.33
C ALA A 124 0.69 -20.96 -1.96
N LEU A 125 1.44 -20.30 -2.86
CA LEU A 125 0.95 -19.16 -3.62
C LEU A 125 -0.30 -19.52 -4.43
N GLU A 126 -0.31 -20.68 -5.11
CA GLU A 126 -1.48 -21.13 -5.86
C GLU A 126 -2.68 -21.46 -4.99
N ARG A 127 -2.46 -22.01 -3.79
CA ARG A 127 -3.56 -22.25 -2.85
C ARG A 127 -4.17 -20.93 -2.35
N LEU A 128 -3.36 -19.88 -2.15
CA LEU A 128 -3.83 -18.55 -1.75
C LEU A 128 -4.51 -17.80 -2.90
N TYR A 129 -3.99 -17.97 -4.12
CA TYR A 129 -4.54 -17.39 -5.34
C TYR A 129 -4.87 -18.51 -6.32
N PRO A 130 -6.03 -19.19 -6.19
CA PRO A 130 -6.46 -20.20 -7.15
C PRO A 130 -6.44 -19.72 -8.60
N ASP A 131 -6.11 -20.64 -9.51
CA ASP A 131 -6.16 -20.38 -10.96
C ASP A 131 -7.61 -20.07 -11.39
N PRO A 132 -7.89 -18.92 -12.01
CA PRO A 132 -9.24 -18.58 -12.46
C PRO A 132 -9.72 -19.42 -13.66
N VAL A 133 -8.83 -20.13 -14.36
CA VAL A 133 -9.19 -20.94 -15.54
C VAL A 133 -9.54 -22.38 -15.16
N THR A 134 -8.71 -22.99 -14.31
CA THR A 134 -8.82 -24.42 -13.96
C THR A 134 -9.26 -24.65 -12.51
N GLY A 135 -9.17 -23.62 -11.67
CA GLY A 135 -9.47 -23.72 -10.25
C GLY A 135 -10.96 -23.67 -9.94
N PRO A 136 -11.36 -24.09 -8.72
CA PRO A 136 -12.76 -24.14 -8.32
C PRO A 136 -13.35 -22.74 -8.00
N SER A 137 -12.51 -21.71 -7.92
CA SER A 137 -12.91 -20.36 -7.50
C SER A 137 -12.86 -19.38 -8.66
N LYS A 138 -13.99 -18.69 -8.88
CA LYS A 138 -14.11 -17.60 -9.86
C LYS A 138 -13.60 -16.25 -9.34
N ARG A 139 -13.04 -16.21 -8.11
CA ARG A 139 -12.63 -14.96 -7.44
C ARG A 139 -11.73 -14.08 -8.30
N TYR A 140 -10.83 -14.69 -9.05
CA TYR A 140 -9.83 -13.99 -9.87
C TYR A 140 -10.15 -14.02 -11.36
N GLU A 141 -11.39 -14.36 -11.75
CA GLU A 141 -11.81 -14.20 -13.14
C GLU A 141 -11.80 -12.71 -13.53
N ASN A 142 -11.30 -12.43 -14.73
CA ASN A 142 -11.39 -11.11 -15.32
C ASN A 142 -12.87 -10.75 -15.58
N ALA A 143 -13.19 -9.45 -15.56
CA ALA A 143 -14.51 -8.99 -15.94
C ALA A 143 -14.84 -9.35 -17.42
N PRO A 144 -16.12 -9.54 -17.77
CA PRO A 144 -16.52 -9.77 -19.16
C PRO A 144 -15.99 -8.67 -20.10
N GLY A 145 -15.45 -9.06 -21.27
CA GLY A 145 -14.88 -8.13 -22.24
C GLY A 145 -13.48 -7.60 -21.89
N CYS A 146 -12.84 -8.10 -20.84
CA CYS A 146 -11.46 -7.76 -20.52
C CYS A 146 -10.50 -8.19 -21.64
N ARG A 147 -9.64 -7.25 -22.07
CA ARG A 147 -8.60 -7.47 -23.09
C ARG A 147 -7.34 -8.15 -22.56
N HIS A 148 -7.24 -8.36 -21.26
CA HIS A 148 -6.07 -8.93 -20.61
C HIS A 148 -6.13 -10.46 -20.57
N GLY A 149 -4.96 -11.08 -20.49
CA GLY A 149 -4.82 -12.53 -20.34
C GLY A 149 -5.55 -13.05 -19.11
N ALA A 150 -5.95 -14.33 -19.14
CA ALA A 150 -6.82 -14.92 -18.12
C ALA A 150 -6.25 -14.86 -16.69
N GLN A 151 -4.94 -14.73 -16.53
CA GLN A 151 -4.29 -14.64 -15.22
C GLN A 151 -4.19 -13.19 -14.70
N PHE A 152 -4.54 -12.17 -15.49
CA PHE A 152 -4.22 -10.78 -15.17
C PHE A 152 -4.73 -10.34 -13.79
N ARG A 153 -6.00 -10.59 -13.48
CA ARG A 153 -6.56 -10.22 -12.17
C ARG A 153 -5.87 -10.93 -11.02
N ARG A 154 -5.72 -12.25 -11.12
CA ARG A 154 -4.98 -13.09 -10.15
C ARG A 154 -3.57 -12.54 -9.92
N LEU A 155 -2.87 -12.21 -11.01
CA LEU A 155 -1.48 -11.78 -11.01
C LEU A 155 -1.30 -10.42 -10.34
N HIS A 156 -2.10 -9.41 -10.72
CA HIS A 156 -1.95 -8.09 -10.12
C HIS A 156 -2.40 -8.06 -8.66
N GLU A 157 -3.38 -8.87 -8.25
CA GLU A 157 -3.77 -8.99 -6.84
C GLU A 157 -2.68 -9.68 -6.01
N ALA A 158 -2.15 -10.83 -6.48
CA ALA A 158 -1.08 -11.55 -5.81
C ALA A 158 0.18 -10.69 -5.66
N TYR A 159 0.57 -9.98 -6.72
CA TYR A 159 1.75 -9.12 -6.68
C TYR A 159 1.54 -7.88 -5.79
N ALA A 160 0.34 -7.27 -5.84
CA ALA A 160 -0.01 -6.17 -4.95
C ALA A 160 0.14 -6.56 -3.47
N HIS A 161 -0.38 -7.73 -3.10
CA HIS A 161 -0.24 -8.25 -1.74
C HIS A 161 1.21 -8.51 -1.38
N TYR A 162 1.96 -9.17 -2.24
CA TYR A 162 3.37 -9.47 -2.00
C TYR A 162 4.24 -8.22 -1.83
N ALA A 163 4.17 -7.26 -2.76
CA ALA A 163 5.12 -6.16 -2.86
C ALA A 163 4.70 -4.88 -2.11
N TYR A 164 3.40 -4.69 -1.83
CA TYR A 164 2.88 -3.40 -1.35
C TYR A 164 1.93 -3.53 -0.16
N ILE A 165 0.81 -4.24 -0.32
CA ILE A 165 -0.29 -4.22 0.66
C ILE A 165 0.11 -4.96 1.94
N CYS A 166 0.62 -6.20 1.86
CA CYS A 166 0.99 -6.95 3.06
C CYS A 166 2.15 -6.29 3.85
N PRO A 167 3.21 -5.73 3.22
CA PRO A 167 4.21 -4.94 3.94
C PRO A 167 3.63 -3.75 4.72
N VAL A 168 2.69 -3.00 4.12
CA VAL A 168 1.99 -1.90 4.80
C VAL A 168 1.16 -2.41 5.98
N LEU A 169 0.38 -3.48 5.77
CA LEU A 169 -0.44 -4.08 6.82
C LEU A 169 0.42 -4.67 7.95
N HIS A 170 1.58 -5.26 7.64
CA HIS A 170 2.54 -5.74 8.63
C HIS A 170 3.07 -4.59 9.48
N THR A 171 3.53 -3.50 8.86
CA THR A 171 4.01 -2.32 9.60
C THR A 171 2.91 -1.71 10.48
N ALA A 172 1.70 -1.57 9.95
CA ALA A 172 0.55 -1.07 10.70
C ALA A 172 0.21 -1.99 11.90
N HIS A 173 0.24 -3.31 11.68
CA HIS A 173 0.04 -4.32 12.72
C HIS A 173 1.08 -4.19 13.83
N ARG A 174 2.38 -4.23 13.49
CA ARG A 174 3.47 -4.22 14.48
C ARG A 174 3.48 -2.94 15.30
N LEU A 175 3.36 -1.78 14.64
CA LEU A 175 3.33 -0.49 15.31
C LEU A 175 2.09 -0.32 16.21
N SER A 176 0.91 -0.75 15.74
CA SER A 176 -0.32 -0.71 16.54
C SER A 176 -0.19 -1.58 17.79
N CYS A 177 0.34 -2.80 17.66
CA CYS A 177 0.61 -3.70 18.79
C CYS A 177 1.66 -3.13 19.78
N ALA A 178 2.62 -2.36 19.28
CA ALA A 178 3.61 -1.67 20.12
C ALA A 178 3.06 -0.43 20.85
N GLY A 179 1.79 -0.05 20.59
CA GLY A 179 1.14 1.09 21.22
C GLY A 179 1.28 2.41 20.44
N ALA A 180 1.83 2.38 19.22
CA ALA A 180 1.87 3.55 18.36
C ALA A 180 0.45 3.97 17.92
N ARG A 181 0.26 5.25 17.62
CA ARG A 181 -0.96 5.76 17.01
C ARG A 181 -0.91 5.55 15.50
N VAL A 182 -1.60 4.52 15.01
CA VAL A 182 -1.62 4.22 13.58
C VAL A 182 -2.95 4.64 12.94
N TYR A 183 -2.89 5.28 11.79
CA TYR A 183 -4.04 5.57 10.92
C TYR A 183 -3.83 4.88 9.58
N LEU A 184 -4.68 3.89 9.29
CA LEU A 184 -4.60 3.13 8.04
C LEU A 184 -5.62 3.66 7.02
N TYR A 185 -5.23 3.77 5.75
CA TYR A 185 -6.15 4.01 4.65
C TYR A 185 -5.97 3.05 3.47
N GLU A 186 -7.04 2.97 2.67
CA GLU A 186 -7.06 2.39 1.34
C GLU A 186 -7.45 3.48 0.33
N TYR A 187 -6.68 3.63 -0.75
CA TYR A 187 -7.07 4.41 -1.92
C TYR A 187 -7.72 3.48 -2.96
N ALA A 188 -9.02 3.66 -3.18
CA ALA A 188 -9.85 2.76 -3.97
C ALA A 188 -10.44 3.39 -5.25
N ALA A 189 -10.01 4.61 -5.61
CA ALA A 189 -10.42 5.20 -6.88
C ALA A 189 -9.70 4.50 -8.04
N THR A 190 -10.37 4.34 -9.18
CA THR A 190 -9.80 3.79 -10.41
C THR A 190 -9.00 4.86 -11.15
N SER A 191 -8.02 5.43 -10.46
CA SER A 191 -7.06 6.42 -10.95
C SER A 191 -5.77 6.27 -10.19
N GLU A 192 -4.71 6.93 -10.66
CA GLU A 192 -3.55 7.18 -9.80
C GLU A 192 -4.02 7.93 -8.53
N PRO A 193 -3.49 7.63 -7.34
CA PRO A 193 -3.70 8.42 -6.15
C PRO A 193 -3.38 9.89 -6.40
N VAL A 194 -4.34 10.76 -6.13
CA VAL A 194 -4.14 12.20 -6.24
C VAL A 194 -4.31 12.82 -4.87
N VAL A 195 -3.21 13.31 -4.31
CA VAL A 195 -3.18 14.23 -3.15
C VAL A 195 -2.66 15.56 -3.67
N ALA A 196 -3.34 16.15 -4.65
CA ALA A 196 -2.83 17.33 -5.34
C ALA A 196 -2.80 18.54 -4.39
N HIS A 197 -1.64 19.19 -4.29
CA HIS A 197 -1.53 20.53 -3.71
C HIS A 197 -2.21 21.57 -4.61
N ASP A 198 -2.23 21.34 -5.92
CA ASP A 198 -2.88 22.19 -6.92
C ASP A 198 -4.05 21.46 -7.58
N MET A 199 -5.25 21.86 -7.19
CA MET A 199 -6.51 21.30 -7.68
C MET A 199 -6.81 21.68 -9.14
N GLU A 200 -6.08 22.63 -9.75
CA GLU A 200 -6.19 22.89 -11.18
C GLU A 200 -5.72 21.70 -12.04
N THR A 201 -4.81 20.88 -11.54
CA THR A 201 -4.40 19.63 -12.22
C THR A 201 -5.52 18.59 -12.30
N LEU A 202 -6.56 18.74 -11.47
CA LEU A 202 -7.78 17.94 -11.45
C LEU A 202 -8.96 18.65 -12.15
N ARG A 203 -8.73 19.77 -12.84
CA ARG A 203 -9.78 20.57 -13.49
C ARG A 203 -10.60 19.68 -14.44
N GLY A 204 -11.90 19.58 -14.16
CA GLY A 204 -12.85 18.74 -14.90
C GLY A 204 -13.20 17.40 -14.23
N GLN A 205 -12.41 16.95 -13.24
CA GLN A 205 -12.64 15.69 -12.51
C GLN A 205 -13.21 15.96 -11.11
N ARG A 206 -14.44 16.49 -11.08
CA ARG A 206 -15.07 17.01 -9.84
C ARG A 206 -15.08 15.99 -8.69
N ARG A 207 -15.13 14.69 -8.99
CA ARG A 207 -15.19 13.65 -7.97
C ARG A 207 -13.82 13.29 -7.39
N LEU A 208 -12.76 13.37 -8.20
CA LEU A 208 -11.39 13.22 -7.70
C LEU A 208 -10.95 14.41 -6.83
N VAL A 209 -11.42 15.61 -7.15
CA VAL A 209 -11.26 16.79 -6.29
C VAL A 209 -11.82 16.50 -4.90
N ALA A 210 -13.05 15.96 -4.79
CA ALA A 210 -13.64 15.63 -3.50
C ALA A 210 -12.82 14.58 -2.71
N VAL A 211 -12.24 13.58 -3.37
CA VAL A 211 -11.34 12.61 -2.72
C VAL A 211 -10.07 13.28 -2.22
N ALA A 212 -9.42 14.09 -3.07
CA ALA A 212 -8.20 14.82 -2.75
C ALA A 212 -8.41 15.81 -1.59
N GLU A 213 -9.54 16.53 -1.55
CA GLU A 213 -9.91 17.40 -0.42
C GLU A 213 -10.02 16.63 0.89
N LYS A 214 -10.66 15.44 0.88
CA LYS A 214 -10.78 14.62 2.09
C LYS A 214 -9.42 14.10 2.56
N MET A 215 -8.54 13.68 1.65
CA MET A 215 -7.19 13.26 2.01
C MET A 215 -6.36 14.44 2.54
N ALA A 216 -6.26 15.55 1.78
CA ALA A 216 -5.52 16.74 2.17
C ALA A 216 -5.97 17.28 3.54
N SER A 217 -7.29 17.32 3.79
CA SER A 217 -7.84 17.71 5.10
C SER A 217 -7.35 16.83 6.25
N ARG A 218 -7.23 15.51 6.04
CA ARG A 218 -6.77 14.57 7.09
C ARG A 218 -5.26 14.64 7.31
N TRP A 219 -4.48 14.76 6.24
CA TRP A 219 -3.03 14.95 6.33
C TRP A 219 -2.73 16.29 7.02
N GLY A 220 -3.47 17.35 6.68
CA GLY A 220 -3.38 18.65 7.36
C GLY A 220 -3.68 18.57 8.85
N GLN A 221 -4.76 17.88 9.25
CA GLN A 221 -5.08 17.65 10.68
C GLN A 221 -3.95 16.91 11.41
N PHE A 222 -3.39 15.86 10.79
CA PHE A 222 -2.27 15.10 11.35
C PHE A 222 -1.01 15.96 11.55
N MET A 223 -0.67 16.76 10.54
CA MET A 223 0.50 17.64 10.59
C MET A 223 0.32 18.76 11.61
N ALA A 224 -0.87 19.37 11.69
CA ALA A 224 -1.18 20.42 12.65
C ALA A 224 -1.27 19.91 14.10
N SER A 225 -1.62 18.64 14.31
CA SER A 225 -1.73 18.05 15.64
C SER A 225 -0.34 17.82 16.26
N PRO A 226 -0.05 18.29 17.48
CA PRO A 226 1.24 18.05 18.14
C PRO A 226 1.56 16.56 18.32
N THR A 227 0.52 15.76 18.56
CA THR A 227 0.61 14.30 18.80
C THR A 227 0.17 13.49 17.59
N GLY A 228 -0.14 14.13 16.45
CA GLY A 228 -0.63 13.45 15.25
C GLY A 228 -2.06 12.91 15.40
N GLU A 229 -2.83 13.36 16.39
CA GLU A 229 -4.22 12.93 16.58
C GLU A 229 -5.18 13.53 15.54
N ILE A 230 -6.03 12.67 14.98
CA ILE A 230 -7.09 12.99 14.02
C ILE A 230 -8.42 12.45 14.55
N ALA A 231 -9.30 13.31 15.08
CA ALA A 231 -10.55 12.89 15.72
C ALA A 231 -11.51 12.15 14.76
N SER A 232 -11.48 12.50 13.48
CA SER A 232 -12.40 11.99 12.46
C SER A 232 -11.94 10.69 11.78
N TRP A 233 -10.77 10.17 12.15
CA TRP A 233 -10.19 8.93 11.61
C TRP A 233 -10.04 7.90 12.74
N PRO A 234 -10.62 6.69 12.62
CA PRO A 234 -10.41 5.65 13.63
C PRO A 234 -8.94 5.26 13.72
N ARG A 235 -8.39 5.17 14.94
CA ARG A 235 -7.07 4.58 15.13
C ARG A 235 -7.12 3.10 14.73
N PHE A 236 -6.16 2.67 13.93
CA PHE A 236 -6.03 1.29 13.50
C PHE A 236 -5.64 0.42 14.70
N GLN A 237 -6.44 -0.60 14.95
CA GLN A 237 -6.17 -1.67 15.91
C GLN A 237 -5.92 -2.93 15.11
N SER A 238 -4.83 -3.63 15.40
CA SER A 238 -4.53 -4.86 14.68
C SER A 238 -5.66 -5.90 14.85
N PRO A 239 -6.24 -6.42 13.75
CA PRO A 239 -7.16 -7.56 13.82
C PRO A 239 -6.43 -8.91 13.97
N PHE A 240 -5.11 -8.96 13.77
CA PHE A 240 -4.32 -10.20 13.68
C PHE A 240 -3.80 -10.73 15.03
N GLY A 241 -4.46 -10.38 16.14
CA GLY A 241 -4.08 -10.79 17.51
C GLY A 241 -5.26 -11.34 18.30
N ASP A 242 -5.05 -11.67 19.58
CA ASP A 242 -5.98 -12.47 20.41
C ASP A 242 -7.30 -11.76 20.80
N GLY A 243 -7.51 -10.50 20.39
CA GLY A 243 -8.68 -9.69 20.72
C GLY A 243 -9.46 -9.26 19.46
N ARG A 244 -10.61 -9.90 19.23
CA ARG A 244 -11.51 -9.75 18.06
C ARG A 244 -12.16 -8.36 17.90
N ARG A 245 -11.38 -7.30 17.68
CA ARG A 245 -11.89 -6.02 17.18
C ARG A 245 -11.18 -5.70 15.88
N GLY A 246 -11.95 -5.67 14.79
CA GLY A 246 -11.37 -5.43 13.47
C GLY A 246 -10.71 -4.04 13.37
N GLY A 247 -9.68 -3.94 12.54
CA GLY A 247 -8.88 -2.73 12.38
C GLY A 247 -9.59 -1.69 11.53
N GLY A 248 -10.05 -0.60 12.17
CA GLY A 248 -10.66 0.51 11.46
C GLY A 248 -9.70 1.23 10.52
N LEU A 249 -10.14 1.47 9.29
CA LEU A 249 -9.42 2.23 8.27
C LEU A 249 -10.36 3.12 7.47
N LEU A 250 -9.82 4.14 6.80
CA LEU A 250 -10.56 4.95 5.84
C LEU A 250 -10.32 4.46 4.41
N VAL A 251 -11.40 4.31 3.65
CA VAL A 251 -11.35 4.02 2.22
C VAL A 251 -11.68 5.31 1.48
N PHE A 252 -10.70 5.81 0.73
CA PHE A 252 -10.83 6.99 -0.10
C PHE A 252 -11.21 6.57 -1.51
N GLY A 253 -12.29 7.16 -2.03
CA GLY A 253 -12.63 7.05 -3.43
C GLY A 253 -13.22 5.70 -3.89
N LYS A 254 -13.86 4.92 -3.01
CA LYS A 254 -14.43 3.62 -3.44
C LYS A 254 -15.52 3.82 -4.49
N ARG A 255 -15.47 3.01 -5.56
CA ARG A 255 -16.40 3.03 -6.70
C ARG A 255 -16.36 4.33 -7.54
N TYR A 256 -15.31 5.14 -7.45
CA TYR A 256 -15.09 6.18 -8.47
C TYR A 256 -14.32 5.58 -9.65
N ASP A 257 -15.01 5.55 -10.78
CA ASP A 257 -14.51 5.10 -12.08
C ASP A 257 -14.44 6.25 -13.10
N GLU A 258 -14.69 7.50 -12.70
CA GLU A 258 -14.76 8.68 -13.58
C GLU A 258 -13.47 8.89 -14.39
N ALA A 259 -12.30 8.74 -13.76
CA ALA A 259 -11.00 8.81 -14.44
C ALA A 259 -10.76 7.64 -15.42
N ALA A 260 -11.50 6.55 -15.26
CA ALA A 260 -11.55 5.41 -16.19
C ALA A 260 -12.72 5.51 -17.19
N GLY A 261 -13.42 6.66 -17.24
CA GLY A 261 -14.55 6.92 -18.14
C GLY A 261 -15.92 6.44 -17.64
N GLY A 262 -16.01 5.98 -16.38
CA GLY A 262 -17.25 5.53 -15.77
C GLY A 262 -18.12 6.66 -15.19
N LYS A 263 -19.35 6.32 -14.80
CA LYS A 263 -20.38 7.28 -14.33
C LYS A 263 -20.74 7.13 -12.85
N SER A 264 -20.08 6.22 -12.12
CA SER A 264 -20.47 5.85 -10.76
C SER A 264 -20.21 6.99 -9.77
N GLU A 265 -21.23 7.37 -8.97
CA GLU A 265 -21.14 8.49 -8.03
C GLU A 265 -20.15 8.29 -6.87
N GLY A 266 -19.76 7.05 -6.59
CA GLY A 266 -18.73 6.71 -5.60
C GLY A 266 -19.00 7.21 -4.17
N VAL A 267 -18.04 6.99 -3.27
CA VAL A 267 -18.04 7.61 -1.94
C VAL A 267 -16.64 8.17 -1.64
N ALA A 268 -16.54 9.50 -1.47
CA ALA A 268 -15.27 10.21 -1.33
C ALA A 268 -14.41 9.65 -0.19
N VAL A 269 -15.03 9.39 0.96
CA VAL A 269 -14.40 8.74 2.11
C VAL A 269 -15.43 7.93 2.89
N ARG A 270 -15.05 6.73 3.33
CA ARG A 270 -15.88 5.91 4.22
C ARG A 270 -15.01 5.08 5.15
N LYS A 271 -15.56 4.68 6.31
CA LYS A 271 -14.90 3.74 7.22
C LYS A 271 -15.05 2.31 6.69
N ARG A 272 -14.00 1.49 6.85
CA ARG A 272 -14.02 0.02 6.69
C ARG A 272 -13.36 -0.61 7.91
N ILE A 273 -13.84 -1.78 8.29
CA ILE A 273 -13.21 -2.62 9.30
C ILE A 273 -12.42 -3.71 8.57
N LEU A 274 -11.13 -3.81 8.85
CA LEU A 274 -10.29 -4.92 8.40
C LEU A 274 -10.45 -6.09 9.38
N THR A 275 -10.82 -7.25 8.87
CA THR A 275 -10.90 -8.51 9.61
C THR A 275 -9.65 -9.35 9.35
N ASP A 276 -9.38 -10.31 10.24
CA ASP A 276 -8.37 -11.36 10.08
C ASP A 276 -8.66 -12.28 8.89
N GLU A 277 -9.94 -12.46 8.56
CA GLU A 277 -10.37 -13.00 7.27
C GLU A 277 -10.14 -11.94 6.17
N GLY A 278 -9.12 -12.13 5.35
CA GLY A 278 -8.83 -11.27 4.20
C GLY A 278 -9.98 -11.25 3.19
N ASN A 279 -10.92 -10.32 3.36
CA ASN A 279 -12.08 -10.08 2.48
C ASN A 279 -12.68 -11.37 1.88
N GLY A 280 -13.46 -12.08 2.69
CA GLY A 280 -14.65 -12.82 2.23
C GLY A 280 -15.83 -11.86 1.97
N PRO A 281 -16.90 -12.28 1.27
CA PRO A 281 -17.44 -11.61 0.07
C PRO A 281 -18.59 -10.63 0.31
N VAL A 282 -18.78 -9.71 -0.64
CA VAL A 282 -20.07 -9.39 -1.30
C VAL A 282 -19.81 -9.07 -2.76
#